data_AF-A0A0Q9PSD2-F1
#
_entry.id   AF-A0A0Q9PSD2-F1
#
_cell.length_a   1.000
_cell.length_b   1.000
_cell.length_c   1.000
_cell.angle_alpha   90.00
_cell.angle_beta   90.00
_cell.angle_gamma   90.00
#
_symmetry.space_group_name_H-M   'P 1'
#
loop_
_entity.id
_entity.type
_entity.pdbx_description
1 polymer ?
#
loop_
_entity_poly.entity_id
_entity_poly.type
_entity_poly.pdbx_seq_one_letter_code
_entity_poly.pdbx_strand_id
1 'polypeptide(L)'
;MTLLMVAGLAVGAGTSAATQTVVDSLGADPVPSRRGQLFHIELGTLAPGHAHKDGKAANGELLNFDTALQILRASRYPLSPLALSNVSLPPTGQERYPRRANALIATSAVFHTFDIGFREGRAWSKDADTDPTFQVVISDELARRLFGEGSAVGRIISVAGHSLSIVGVARDWQPQPRFYASDLGGDPFGSAIDIYVPLSVARAMAMQPRQLECTGGETSPQASTCAWLSLWTILEDSGQQRGFRDFLARFVSQQNSLGASLDPATAAVTPLVKWLASHSAVPDEASTQRWLALVFLIVGIVNSIALLLAKFMRRSGETSLRRALGARRADVFAQLMIESAVVGLAAGLVGAFIAWASLMAIAAQPSRYAHLIGIGVTTLGWCIVFSIGAAVLAALLPAWRACRISPAGNLKLL
;
A
#
# COMPACT_ATOMS: atom_id res chain seq x y z
N MET A 1 25.75 -33.44 2.94
CA MET A 1 24.33 -33.57 2.51
C MET A 1 23.42 -32.61 3.26
N THR A 2 23.36 -32.65 4.60
CA THR A 2 22.51 -31.73 5.39
C THR A 2 22.78 -30.25 5.12
N LEU A 3 24.05 -29.82 5.08
CA LEU A 3 24.43 -28.43 4.75
C LEU A 3 23.91 -27.97 3.39
N LEU A 4 24.00 -28.84 2.36
CA LEU A 4 23.50 -28.54 1.01
C LEU A 4 21.97 -28.38 1.00
N MET A 5 21.26 -29.19 1.79
CA MET A 5 19.80 -29.10 1.92
C MET A 5 19.38 -27.83 2.64
N VAL A 6 20.07 -27.50 3.73
CA VAL A 6 19.86 -26.24 4.47
C VAL A 6 20.09 -25.05 3.53
N ALA A 7 21.19 -25.02 2.78
CA ALA A 7 21.49 -23.94 1.85
C ALA A 7 20.42 -23.80 0.75
N GLY A 8 20.02 -24.90 0.10
CA GLY A 8 19.01 -24.88 -0.96
C GLY A 8 17.64 -24.40 -0.47
N LEU A 9 17.19 -24.91 0.68
CA LEU A 9 15.92 -24.49 1.29
C LEU A 9 15.98 -23.05 1.81
N ALA A 10 17.10 -22.63 2.39
CA ALA A 10 17.29 -21.28 2.93
C ALA A 10 17.19 -20.22 1.84
N VAL A 11 17.81 -20.44 0.68
CA VAL A 11 17.72 -19.51 -0.46
C VAL A 11 16.28 -19.37 -0.94
N GLY A 12 15.61 -20.49 -1.24
CA GLY A 12 14.23 -20.44 -1.76
C GLY A 12 13.22 -19.88 -0.76
N ALA A 13 13.35 -20.23 0.52
CA ALA A 13 12.45 -19.74 1.56
C ALA A 13 12.73 -18.27 1.92
N GLY A 14 14.01 -17.87 1.95
CA GLY A 14 14.42 -16.49 2.21
C GLY A 14 13.94 -15.54 1.13
N THR A 15 14.12 -15.89 -0.15
CA THR A 15 13.61 -15.07 -1.27
C THR A 15 12.08 -15.01 -1.26
N SER A 16 11.39 -16.13 -1.08
CA SER A 16 9.92 -16.17 -0.99
C SER A 16 9.38 -15.31 0.15
N ALA A 17 10.00 -15.39 1.33
CA ALA A 17 9.61 -14.58 2.49
C ALA A 17 9.87 -13.09 2.28
N ALA A 18 10.99 -12.72 1.64
CA ALA A 18 11.29 -11.34 1.29
C ALA A 18 10.24 -10.79 0.30
N THR A 19 9.94 -11.52 -0.78
CA THR A 19 8.95 -11.09 -1.76
C THR A 19 7.54 -11.00 -1.16
N GLN A 20 7.16 -11.94 -0.28
CA GLN A 20 5.88 -11.87 0.43
C GLN A 20 5.82 -10.64 1.34
N THR A 21 6.91 -10.33 2.06
CA THR A 21 6.99 -9.13 2.91
C THR A 21 6.81 -7.85 2.10
N VAL A 22 7.45 -7.76 0.93
CA VAL A 22 7.30 -6.62 0.03
C VAL A 22 5.83 -6.45 -0.36
N VAL A 23 5.17 -7.51 -0.80
CA VAL A 23 3.76 -7.46 -1.18
C VAL A 23 2.85 -7.07 -0.02
N ASP A 24 3.06 -7.67 1.15
CA ASP A 24 2.26 -7.36 2.35
C ASP A 24 2.43 -5.89 2.74
N SER A 25 3.65 -5.34 2.59
CA SER A 25 3.95 -3.94 2.90
C SER A 25 3.35 -2.96 1.89
N LEU A 26 3.31 -3.34 0.61
CA LEU A 26 2.73 -2.51 -0.46
C LEU A 26 1.19 -2.59 -0.51
N GLY A 27 0.61 -3.70 -0.05
CA GLY A 27 -0.83 -3.97 -0.07
C GLY A 27 -1.55 -3.78 1.27
N ALA A 28 -0.85 -3.31 2.30
CA ALA A 28 -1.44 -3.08 3.62
C ALA A 28 -2.54 -2.01 3.55
N ASP A 29 -3.55 -2.14 4.43
CA ASP A 29 -4.56 -1.10 4.60
C ASP A 29 -3.88 0.16 5.18
N PRO A 30 -3.82 1.26 4.41
CA PRO A 30 -3.02 2.42 4.80
C PRO A 30 -3.69 3.27 5.89
N VAL A 31 -4.96 3.03 6.22
CA VAL A 31 -5.69 3.74 7.29
C VAL A 31 -6.44 2.76 8.20
N PRO A 32 -5.73 2.00 9.06
CA PRO A 32 -6.34 0.96 9.90
C PRO A 32 -7.43 1.49 10.84
N SER A 33 -7.35 2.74 11.29
CA SER A 33 -8.35 3.37 12.17
C SER A 33 -9.73 3.54 11.51
N ARG A 34 -9.79 3.51 10.16
CA ARG A 34 -11.01 3.69 9.36
C ARG A 34 -11.28 2.49 8.45
N ARG A 35 -10.79 1.31 8.82
CA ARG A 35 -10.91 0.09 8.02
C ARG A 35 -12.36 -0.20 7.64
N GLY A 36 -12.63 -0.30 6.34
CA GLY A 36 -13.96 -0.57 5.79
C GLY A 36 -14.94 0.60 5.82
N GLN A 37 -14.52 1.79 6.28
CA GLN A 37 -15.34 3.00 6.35
C GLN A 37 -14.98 4.03 5.27
N LEU A 38 -13.80 3.93 4.66
CA LEU A 38 -13.33 4.86 3.62
C LEU A 38 -13.76 4.41 2.23
N PHE A 39 -14.38 5.33 1.50
CA PHE A 39 -14.84 5.12 0.13
C PHE A 39 -14.36 6.25 -0.78
N HIS A 40 -13.86 5.87 -1.94
CA HIS A 40 -13.61 6.76 -3.07
C HIS A 40 -14.89 6.86 -3.91
N ILE A 41 -15.21 8.07 -4.35
CA ILE A 41 -16.39 8.35 -5.17
C ILE A 41 -15.95 8.58 -6.61
N GLU A 42 -16.38 7.67 -7.48
CA GLU A 42 -16.13 7.73 -8.91
C GLU A 42 -17.38 8.33 -9.58
N LEU A 43 -17.18 9.38 -10.36
CA LEU A 43 -18.20 10.02 -11.19
C LEU A 43 -17.55 10.74 -12.38
N GLY A 44 -17.73 10.20 -13.57
CA GLY A 44 -17.24 10.79 -14.81
C GLY A 44 -17.90 12.12 -15.13
N THR A 45 -17.14 13.21 -14.97
CA THR A 45 -17.57 14.56 -15.36
C THR A 45 -17.06 14.98 -16.74
N LEU A 46 -16.15 14.21 -17.34
CA LEU A 46 -15.62 14.44 -18.68
C LEU A 46 -16.43 13.67 -19.73
N ALA A 47 -16.32 14.08 -20.99
CA ALA A 47 -17.07 13.47 -22.09
C ALA A 47 -16.85 11.94 -22.18
N PRO A 48 -17.88 11.15 -22.54
CA PRO A 48 -17.76 9.70 -22.67
C PRO A 48 -16.61 9.30 -23.62
N GLY A 49 -15.77 8.36 -23.18
CA GLY A 49 -14.61 7.89 -23.95
C GLY A 49 -13.34 8.73 -23.81
N HIS A 50 -13.31 9.72 -22.90
CA HIS A 50 -12.05 10.37 -22.50
C HIS A 50 -11.12 9.34 -21.86
N ALA A 51 -9.92 9.19 -22.42
CA ALA A 51 -8.84 8.42 -21.82
C ALA A 51 -7.92 9.38 -21.07
N HIS A 52 -7.38 8.91 -19.95
CA HIS A 52 -6.29 9.58 -19.26
C HIS A 52 -5.10 9.80 -20.22
N LYS A 53 -4.22 10.75 -19.90
CA LYS A 53 -3.04 11.05 -20.72
C LYS A 53 -2.09 9.86 -20.90
N ASP A 54 -2.17 8.84 -20.04
CA ASP A 54 -1.42 7.59 -20.13
C ASP A 54 -2.12 6.49 -20.97
N GLY A 55 -3.28 6.79 -21.57
CA GLY A 55 -4.05 5.88 -22.41
C GLY A 55 -5.00 4.96 -21.64
N LYS A 56 -5.06 5.02 -20.31
CA LYS A 56 -6.07 4.29 -19.52
C LYS A 56 -7.43 4.98 -19.63
N ALA A 57 -8.53 4.22 -19.57
CA ALA A 57 -9.86 4.82 -19.51
C ALA A 57 -9.95 5.71 -18.26
N ALA A 58 -10.40 6.97 -18.41
CA ALA A 58 -10.69 7.82 -17.25
C ALA A 58 -11.97 7.27 -16.59
N ASN A 59 -11.84 6.49 -15.52
CA ASN A 59 -12.98 5.80 -14.90
C ASN A 59 -13.84 6.72 -14.02
N GLY A 60 -13.87 8.02 -14.32
CA GLY A 60 -14.58 9.01 -13.51
C GLY A 60 -13.91 9.31 -12.16
N GLU A 61 -12.60 9.15 -12.06
CA GLU A 61 -11.86 9.34 -10.80
C GLU A 61 -11.73 10.82 -10.41
N LEU A 62 -11.77 11.71 -11.41
CA LEU A 62 -11.64 13.15 -11.22
C LEU A 62 -12.96 13.85 -11.56
N LEU A 63 -13.33 14.80 -10.70
CA LEU A 63 -14.44 15.70 -10.89
C LEU A 63 -13.97 17.10 -11.26
N ASN A 64 -14.79 17.79 -12.05
CA ASN A 64 -14.67 19.23 -12.20
C ASN A 64 -15.10 19.96 -10.91
N PHE A 65 -14.61 21.19 -10.75
CA PHE A 65 -14.83 21.98 -9.54
C PHE A 65 -16.32 22.24 -9.26
N ASP A 66 -17.09 22.58 -10.30
CA ASP A 66 -18.49 22.94 -10.14
C ASP A 66 -19.35 21.75 -9.71
N THR A 67 -19.14 20.57 -10.31
CA THR A 67 -19.86 19.35 -9.92
C THR A 67 -19.48 18.93 -8.52
N ALA A 68 -18.18 18.98 -8.17
CA ALA A 68 -17.73 18.70 -6.81
C ALA A 68 -18.45 19.62 -5.80
N LEU A 69 -18.48 20.93 -6.05
CA LEU A 69 -19.14 21.88 -5.15
C LEU A 69 -20.67 21.66 -5.05
N GLN A 70 -21.32 21.29 -6.15
CA GLN A 70 -22.74 20.95 -6.15
C GLN A 70 -23.02 19.70 -5.31
N ILE A 71 -22.20 18.65 -5.43
CA ILE A 71 -22.31 17.45 -4.60
C ILE A 71 -22.08 17.79 -3.13
N LEU A 72 -21.07 18.61 -2.80
CA LEU A 72 -20.79 19.03 -1.43
C LEU A 72 -21.96 19.77 -0.78
N ARG A 73 -22.69 20.59 -1.57
CA ARG A 73 -23.85 21.34 -1.09
C ARG A 73 -25.12 20.47 -0.97
N ALA A 74 -25.30 19.52 -1.88
CA ALA A 74 -26.48 18.65 -1.91
C ALA A 74 -26.36 17.44 -0.96
N SER A 75 -25.15 17.01 -0.64
CA SER A 75 -24.89 15.84 0.19
C SER A 75 -25.08 16.14 1.67
N ARG A 76 -25.77 15.24 2.37
CA ARG A 76 -25.81 15.19 3.84
C ARG A 76 -24.62 14.45 4.46
N TYR A 77 -23.82 13.77 3.64
CA TYR A 77 -22.69 12.95 4.06
C TYR A 77 -21.39 13.75 4.03
N PRO A 78 -20.45 13.49 4.95
CA PRO A 78 -19.16 14.19 4.98
C PRO A 78 -18.33 13.82 3.76
N LEU A 79 -18.01 14.83 2.96
CA LEU A 79 -17.25 14.68 1.72
C LEU A 79 -15.97 15.48 1.79
N SER A 80 -14.89 14.87 1.30
CA SER A 80 -13.54 15.44 1.29
C SER A 80 -13.03 15.45 -0.14
N PRO A 81 -13.23 16.55 -0.88
CA PRO A 81 -12.61 16.74 -2.18
C PRO A 81 -11.12 17.00 -1.95
N LEU A 82 -10.27 16.44 -2.82
CA LEU A 82 -8.83 16.49 -2.71
C LEU A 82 -8.21 16.80 -4.06
N ALA A 83 -7.12 17.55 -4.03
CA ALA A 83 -6.17 17.63 -5.12
C ALA A 83 -4.75 17.78 -4.59
N LEU A 84 -3.77 17.34 -5.36
CA LEU A 84 -2.37 17.62 -5.08
C LEU A 84 -1.90 18.80 -5.91
N SER A 85 -0.99 19.59 -5.36
CA SER A 85 -0.28 20.65 -6.08
C SER A 85 1.18 20.71 -5.62
N ASN A 86 2.05 21.23 -6.47
CA ASN A 86 3.43 21.53 -6.09
C ASN A 86 3.55 23.04 -5.90
N VAL A 87 3.90 23.47 -4.69
CA VAL A 87 4.10 24.89 -4.38
C VAL A 87 5.58 25.17 -4.17
N SER A 88 5.99 26.39 -4.50
CA SER A 88 7.34 26.87 -4.20
C SER A 88 7.31 27.66 -2.91
N LEU A 89 8.15 27.27 -1.96
CA LEU A 89 8.43 28.01 -0.75
C LEU A 89 9.69 28.84 -0.94
N PRO A 90 9.71 30.09 -0.45
CA PRO A 90 10.92 30.90 -0.49
C PRO A 90 12.01 30.22 0.35
N PRO A 91 13.29 30.43 0.00
CA PRO A 91 14.40 29.93 0.80
C PRO A 91 14.32 30.46 2.23
N THR A 92 14.60 29.60 3.21
CA THR A 92 14.60 29.98 4.64
C THR A 92 16.00 29.78 5.22
N GLY A 93 16.47 30.72 6.05
CA GLY A 93 17.78 30.61 6.70
C GLY A 93 18.95 30.62 5.72
N GLN A 94 19.71 29.52 5.65
CA GLN A 94 20.88 29.37 4.77
C GLN A 94 20.54 28.79 3.38
N GLU A 95 19.28 28.45 3.10
CA GLU A 95 18.90 27.95 1.79
C GLU A 95 19.08 29.02 0.70
N ARG A 96 19.62 28.62 -0.45
CA ARG A 96 19.92 29.55 -1.56
C ARG A 96 18.85 29.54 -2.66
N TYR A 97 18.01 28.52 -2.70
CA TYR A 97 17.03 28.30 -3.76
C TYR A 97 15.64 28.02 -3.19
N PRO A 98 14.56 28.42 -3.90
CA PRO A 98 13.20 28.04 -3.54
C PRO A 98 13.05 26.51 -3.47
N ARG A 99 12.35 26.05 -2.46
CA ARG A 99 12.08 24.62 -2.26
C ARG A 99 10.69 24.28 -2.80
N ARG A 100 10.59 23.16 -3.52
CA ARG A 100 9.30 22.56 -3.86
C ARG A 100 8.72 21.84 -2.65
N ALA A 101 7.46 22.11 -2.35
CA ALA A 101 6.69 21.47 -1.29
C ALA A 101 5.41 20.86 -1.86
N ASN A 102 5.01 19.71 -1.32
CA ASN A 102 3.77 19.04 -1.69
C ASN A 102 2.59 19.69 -0.94
N ALA A 103 1.64 20.25 -1.68
CA ALA A 103 0.42 20.79 -1.13
C ALA A 103 -0.76 19.83 -1.35
N LEU A 104 -1.52 19.56 -0.30
CA LEU A 104 -2.83 18.92 -0.38
C LEU A 104 -3.90 20.02 -0.34
N ILE A 105 -4.61 20.19 -1.44
CA ILE A 105 -5.78 21.05 -1.54
C ILE A 105 -6.98 20.25 -1.08
N ALA A 106 -7.72 20.75 -0.08
CA ALA A 106 -8.84 20.02 0.50
C ALA A 106 -9.85 20.94 1.21
N THR A 107 -10.98 20.39 1.63
CA THR A 107 -11.85 21.03 2.64
C THR A 107 -11.43 20.64 4.05
N SER A 108 -11.96 21.33 5.06
CA SER A 108 -11.73 21.06 6.49
C SER A 108 -12.12 19.64 6.89
N ALA A 109 -13.03 19.00 6.13
CA ALA A 109 -13.46 17.63 6.35
C ALA A 109 -12.31 16.61 6.26
N VAL A 110 -11.24 16.90 5.50
CA VAL A 110 -10.12 15.96 5.29
C VAL A 110 -9.50 15.47 6.59
N PHE A 111 -9.38 16.36 7.59
CA PHE A 111 -8.75 16.02 8.86
C PHE A 111 -9.56 15.00 9.65
N HIS A 112 -10.89 15.09 9.59
CA HIS A 112 -11.77 14.10 10.20
C HIS A 112 -11.86 12.81 9.36
N THR A 113 -12.00 12.96 8.03
CA THR A 113 -12.13 11.86 7.07
C THR A 113 -10.94 10.91 7.14
N PHE A 114 -9.72 11.44 7.25
CA PHE A 114 -8.51 10.64 7.28
C PHE A 114 -7.84 10.53 8.66
N ASP A 115 -8.52 10.98 9.70
CA ASP A 115 -8.03 10.91 11.09
C ASP A 115 -6.65 11.58 11.26
N ILE A 116 -6.50 12.76 10.64
CA ILE A 116 -5.27 13.56 10.68
C ILE A 116 -5.27 14.39 11.96
N GLY A 117 -4.49 13.94 12.94
CA GLY A 117 -4.31 14.64 14.21
C GLY A 117 -3.40 15.86 14.13
N PHE A 118 -3.45 16.71 15.15
CA PHE A 118 -2.62 17.91 15.27
C PHE A 118 -1.58 17.77 16.38
N ARG A 119 -0.37 18.26 16.14
CA ARG A 119 0.64 18.51 17.20
C ARG A 119 0.34 19.83 17.89
N GLU A 120 -0.04 20.84 17.12
CA GLU A 120 -0.30 22.20 17.58
C GLU A 120 -1.47 22.81 16.81
N GLY A 121 -2.27 23.65 17.44
CA GLY A 121 -3.40 24.33 16.81
C GLY A 121 -4.54 23.39 16.41
N ARG A 122 -5.16 23.66 15.26
CA ARG A 122 -6.37 22.96 14.79
C ARG A 122 -6.55 23.02 13.27
N ALA A 123 -7.53 22.29 12.77
CA ALA A 123 -8.05 22.47 11.41
C ALA A 123 -8.60 23.89 11.22
N TRP A 124 -8.63 24.36 9.98
CA TRP A 124 -9.35 25.58 9.64
C TRP A 124 -10.87 25.45 9.85
N SER A 125 -11.54 26.59 10.00
CA SER A 125 -13.01 26.62 10.13
C SER A 125 -13.69 26.16 8.84
N LYS A 126 -14.88 25.58 8.97
CA LYS A 126 -15.69 25.14 7.82
C LYS A 126 -16.05 26.30 6.88
N ASP A 127 -16.19 27.52 7.40
CA ASP A 127 -16.45 28.73 6.58
C ASP A 127 -15.33 28.98 5.57
N ALA A 128 -14.09 28.63 5.93
CA ALA A 128 -12.94 28.74 5.05
C ALA A 128 -12.98 27.75 3.87
N ASP A 129 -13.90 26.77 3.87
CA ASP A 129 -14.08 25.88 2.71
C ASP A 129 -14.82 26.58 1.56
N THR A 130 -15.62 27.60 1.87
CA THR A 130 -16.42 28.36 0.89
C THR A 130 -15.90 29.77 0.67
N ASP A 131 -15.42 30.43 1.73
CA ASP A 131 -14.91 31.80 1.69
C ASP A 131 -13.39 31.80 1.90
N PRO A 132 -12.57 32.30 0.96
CA PRO A 132 -11.11 32.20 1.05
C PRO A 132 -10.53 33.03 2.20
N THR A 133 -10.44 32.41 3.38
CA THR A 133 -9.60 32.88 4.48
C THR A 133 -8.20 32.34 4.27
N PHE A 134 -7.22 33.22 4.02
CA PHE A 134 -5.82 32.90 3.69
C PHE A 134 -5.04 32.27 4.87
N GLN A 135 -5.41 31.04 5.20
CA GLN A 135 -4.85 30.25 6.29
C GLN A 135 -4.49 28.84 5.82
N VAL A 136 -3.56 28.19 6.53
CA VAL A 136 -3.07 26.85 6.21
C VAL A 136 -2.80 26.02 7.45
N VAL A 137 -2.76 24.71 7.25
CA VAL A 137 -2.14 23.76 8.17
C VAL A 137 -0.85 23.25 7.52
N ILE A 138 0.22 23.11 8.29
CA ILE A 138 1.50 22.57 7.80
C ILE A 138 1.85 21.25 8.50
N SER A 139 2.70 20.43 7.90
CA SER A 139 3.19 19.21 8.55
C SER A 139 4.17 19.53 9.69
N ASP A 140 4.33 18.59 10.62
CA ASP A 140 5.33 18.72 11.69
C ASP A 140 6.75 18.84 11.13
N GLU A 141 7.09 18.04 10.11
CA GLU A 141 8.38 18.12 9.42
C GLU A 141 8.65 19.53 8.85
N LEU A 142 7.67 20.14 8.19
CA LEU A 142 7.83 21.49 7.64
C LEU A 142 7.92 22.53 8.76
N ALA A 143 7.09 22.42 9.81
CA ALA A 143 7.11 23.32 10.94
C ALA A 143 8.48 23.33 11.63
N ARG A 144 9.05 22.15 11.91
CA ARG A 144 10.38 22.02 12.51
C ARG A 144 11.48 22.61 11.66
N ARG A 145 11.39 22.49 10.34
CA ARG A 145 12.38 23.07 9.41
C ARG A 145 12.30 24.60 9.35
N LEU A 146 11.10 25.16 9.29
CA LEU A 146 10.91 26.61 9.17
C LEU A 146 11.16 27.35 10.49
N PHE A 147 10.80 26.75 11.63
CA PHE A 147 10.75 27.45 12.91
C PHE A 147 11.49 26.75 14.07
N GLY A 148 12.17 25.63 13.81
CA GLY A 148 12.84 24.84 14.84
C GLY A 148 11.84 24.22 15.82
N GLU A 149 12.16 24.23 17.11
CA GLU A 149 11.25 23.75 18.16
C GLU A 149 10.17 24.78 18.56
N GLY A 150 10.18 25.97 17.96
CA GLY A 150 9.22 27.03 18.27
C GLY A 150 7.80 26.74 17.80
N SER A 151 6.84 27.40 18.46
CA SER A 151 5.42 27.41 18.02
C SER A 151 5.30 27.99 16.62
N ALA A 152 4.62 27.26 15.74
CA ALA A 152 4.40 27.67 14.35
C ALA A 152 3.03 28.32 14.14
N VAL A 153 2.06 28.06 15.02
CA VAL A 153 0.70 28.61 14.91
C VAL A 153 0.74 30.14 15.09
N GLY A 154 -0.03 30.84 14.27
CA GLY A 154 -0.07 32.31 14.22
C GLY A 154 1.06 32.95 13.41
N ARG A 155 2.06 32.18 12.95
CA ARG A 155 3.09 32.69 12.03
C ARG A 155 2.55 32.73 10.60
N ILE A 156 3.17 33.57 9.78
CA ILE A 156 2.86 33.72 8.36
C ILE A 156 3.91 33.01 7.53
N ILE A 157 3.48 32.28 6.51
CA ILE A 157 4.34 31.73 5.47
C ILE A 157 3.93 32.25 4.11
N SER A 158 4.90 32.42 3.22
CA SER A 158 4.64 32.75 1.83
C SER A 158 4.55 31.48 0.99
N VAL A 159 3.40 31.24 0.38
CA VAL A 159 3.15 30.09 -0.52
C VAL A 159 2.68 30.63 -1.85
N ALA A 160 3.39 30.29 -2.93
CA ALA A 160 3.06 30.77 -4.29
C ALA A 160 2.87 32.31 -4.34
N GLY A 161 3.70 33.06 -3.62
CA GLY A 161 3.65 34.53 -3.56
C GLY A 161 2.57 35.13 -2.66
N HIS A 162 1.77 34.31 -1.97
CA HIS A 162 0.70 34.76 -1.09
C HIS A 162 1.05 34.51 0.38
N SER A 163 0.71 35.46 1.25
CA SER A 163 0.91 35.34 2.70
C SER A 163 -0.25 34.56 3.33
N LEU A 164 0.07 33.43 3.95
CA LEU A 164 -0.89 32.54 4.60
C LEU A 164 -0.57 32.41 6.09
N SER A 165 -1.58 32.56 6.95
CA SER A 165 -1.43 32.34 8.40
C SER A 165 -1.51 30.86 8.75
N ILE A 166 -0.58 30.37 9.56
CA ILE A 166 -0.61 28.98 10.05
C ILE A 166 -1.61 28.88 11.20
N VAL A 167 -2.61 28.00 11.07
CA VAL A 167 -3.62 27.76 12.12
C VAL A 167 -3.47 26.42 12.82
N GLY A 168 -2.64 25.52 12.26
CA GLY A 168 -2.33 24.23 12.86
C GLY A 168 -1.08 23.58 12.28
N VAL A 169 -0.51 22.69 13.06
CA VAL A 169 0.58 21.78 12.68
C VAL A 169 0.02 20.36 12.76
N ALA A 170 -0.14 19.71 11.60
CA ALA A 170 -0.56 18.32 11.52
C ALA A 170 0.55 17.40 12.06
N ARG A 171 0.17 16.34 12.76
CA ARG A 171 1.10 15.24 13.09
C ARG A 171 1.55 14.55 11.81
N ASP A 172 2.65 13.81 11.90
CA ASP A 172 3.17 13.04 10.77
C ASP A 172 2.15 12.01 10.30
N TRP A 173 1.41 12.37 9.25
CA TRP A 173 0.40 11.54 8.61
C TRP A 173 0.93 11.08 7.25
N GLN A 174 1.46 9.85 7.24
CA GLN A 174 2.07 9.23 6.07
C GLN A 174 1.49 7.83 5.86
N PRO A 175 0.22 7.74 5.45
CA PRO A 175 -0.37 6.45 5.13
C PRO A 175 0.37 5.82 3.95
N GLN A 176 0.65 4.52 4.03
CA GLN A 176 1.43 3.79 3.04
C GLN A 176 0.66 2.52 2.61
N PRO A 177 0.31 2.38 1.33
CA PRO A 177 0.47 3.35 0.24
C PRO A 177 -0.35 4.63 0.48
N ARG A 178 0.12 5.76 -0.06
CA ARG A 178 -0.58 7.05 -0.10
C ARG A 178 -1.72 6.98 -1.09
N PHE A 179 -2.81 6.35 -0.67
CA PHE A 179 -4.01 6.14 -1.47
C PHE A 179 -4.56 7.44 -2.09
N TYR A 180 -4.43 8.59 -1.42
CA TYR A 180 -4.89 9.86 -1.97
C TYR A 180 -3.99 10.42 -3.09
N ALA A 181 -2.87 9.79 -3.43
CA ALA A 181 -1.90 10.31 -4.40
C ALA A 181 -2.00 9.66 -5.79
N SER A 182 -2.54 8.44 -5.89
CA SER A 182 -2.46 7.63 -7.11
C SER A 182 -3.22 8.23 -8.31
N ASP A 183 -4.40 8.82 -8.06
CA ASP A 183 -5.24 9.50 -9.04
C ASP A 183 -4.87 10.99 -9.22
N LEU A 184 -4.13 11.56 -8.27
CA LEU A 184 -3.77 12.98 -8.21
C LEU A 184 -2.34 13.29 -8.71
N GLY A 185 -1.74 12.40 -9.50
CA GLY A 185 -0.43 12.58 -10.12
C GLY A 185 0.73 12.58 -9.11
N GLY A 186 0.49 12.11 -7.88
CA GLY A 186 1.50 11.94 -6.84
C GLY A 186 2.17 10.58 -6.89
N ASP A 187 3.26 10.43 -6.14
CA ASP A 187 3.89 9.12 -5.93
C ASP A 187 3.22 8.45 -4.71
N PRO A 188 2.57 7.28 -4.85
CA PRO A 188 1.91 6.58 -3.74
C PRO A 188 2.87 6.25 -2.59
N PHE A 189 4.17 6.37 -2.79
CA PHE A 189 5.16 6.13 -1.74
C PHE A 189 6.23 7.23 -1.68
N GLY A 190 5.98 8.36 -2.35
CA GLY A 190 6.88 9.52 -2.27
C GLY A 190 6.80 10.27 -0.94
N SER A 191 7.34 11.49 -0.93
CA SER A 191 7.38 12.35 0.25
C SER A 191 6.00 12.80 0.73
N ALA A 192 5.88 13.01 2.04
CA ALA A 192 4.64 13.43 2.70
C ALA A 192 4.07 14.75 2.19
N ILE A 193 2.85 15.07 2.65
CA ILE A 193 2.26 16.40 2.48
C ILE A 193 3.01 17.38 3.37
N ASP A 194 3.47 18.48 2.79
CA ASP A 194 4.12 19.56 3.52
C ASP A 194 3.08 20.59 3.99
N ILE A 195 2.07 20.87 3.15
CA ILE A 195 1.09 21.95 3.36
C ILE A 195 -0.31 21.48 3.02
N TYR A 196 -1.27 21.79 3.87
CA TYR A 196 -2.69 21.60 3.63
C TYR A 196 -3.34 22.97 3.36
N VAL A 197 -3.95 23.11 2.20
CA VAL A 197 -4.50 24.37 1.70
C VAL A 197 -6.03 24.23 1.54
N PRO A 198 -6.83 25.17 2.08
CA PRO A 198 -8.27 25.20 1.83
C PRO A 198 -8.57 25.30 0.33
N LEU A 199 -9.57 24.53 -0.13
CA LEU A 199 -9.99 24.51 -1.53
C LEU A 199 -10.37 25.90 -2.07
N SER A 200 -11.02 26.72 -1.25
CA SER A 200 -11.38 28.11 -1.59
C SER A 200 -10.14 28.98 -1.82
N VAL A 201 -9.12 28.84 -0.99
CA VAL A 201 -7.84 29.57 -1.04
C VAL A 201 -7.04 29.15 -2.27
N ALA A 202 -6.99 27.84 -2.55
CA ALA A 202 -6.34 27.32 -3.75
C ALA A 202 -6.97 27.88 -5.03
N ARG A 203 -8.30 28.02 -5.06
CA ARG A 203 -9.03 28.67 -6.16
C ARG A 203 -8.71 30.16 -6.25
N ALA A 204 -8.73 30.87 -5.13
CA ALA A 204 -8.44 32.30 -5.07
C ALA A 204 -7.02 32.64 -5.54
N MET A 205 -6.04 31.76 -5.25
CA MET A 205 -4.65 31.89 -5.68
C MET A 205 -4.38 31.31 -7.08
N ALA A 206 -5.41 30.81 -7.77
CA ALA A 206 -5.29 30.12 -9.06
C ALA A 206 -4.21 29.02 -9.07
N MET A 207 -4.15 28.22 -8.00
CA MET A 207 -3.17 27.15 -7.87
C MET A 207 -3.36 26.09 -8.96
N GLN A 208 -2.24 25.64 -9.52
CA GLN A 208 -2.23 24.58 -10.52
C GLN A 208 -2.23 23.21 -9.84
N PRO A 209 -3.25 22.36 -10.04
CA PRO A 209 -3.22 21.00 -9.56
C PRO A 209 -2.17 20.20 -10.34
N ARG A 210 -1.61 19.19 -9.68
CA ARG A 210 -0.59 18.31 -10.23
C ARG A 210 -1.17 17.41 -11.31
N GLN A 211 -2.42 17.01 -11.13
CA GLN A 211 -3.23 16.31 -12.10
C GLN A 211 -4.34 17.22 -12.61
N LEU A 212 -4.41 17.40 -13.92
CA LEU A 212 -5.42 18.19 -14.59
C LEU A 212 -5.77 17.53 -15.93
N GLU A 213 -7.03 17.13 -16.05
CA GLU A 213 -7.61 16.58 -17.27
C GLU A 213 -8.60 17.56 -17.84
N CYS A 214 -8.47 17.91 -19.11
CA CYS A 214 -9.31 18.89 -19.76
C CYS A 214 -9.75 18.40 -21.12
N THR A 215 -10.94 18.84 -21.53
CA THR A 215 -11.46 18.65 -22.89
C THR A 215 -11.45 19.98 -23.66
N GLY A 216 -11.39 19.93 -25.00
CA GLY A 216 -11.50 21.12 -25.84
C GLY A 216 -10.28 22.04 -25.87
N GLY A 217 -9.09 21.56 -25.49
CA GLY A 217 -7.84 22.34 -25.54
C GLY A 217 -7.65 23.34 -24.40
N GLU A 218 -8.57 23.36 -23.44
CA GLU A 218 -8.49 24.17 -22.23
C GLU A 218 -7.37 23.68 -21.29
N THR A 219 -6.80 24.58 -20.50
CA THR A 219 -5.71 24.25 -19.53
C THR A 219 -5.92 24.91 -18.17
N SER A 220 -7.01 25.64 -18.00
CA SER A 220 -7.36 26.33 -16.78
C SER A 220 -8.12 25.42 -15.80
N PRO A 221 -7.62 25.21 -14.56
CA PRO A 221 -8.35 24.47 -13.51
C PRO A 221 -9.72 25.05 -13.16
N GLN A 222 -9.96 26.32 -13.51
CA GLN A 222 -11.21 27.04 -13.28
C GLN A 222 -12.26 26.75 -14.36
N ALA A 223 -11.87 26.13 -15.47
CA ALA A 223 -12.81 25.80 -16.53
C ALA A 223 -13.67 24.59 -16.16
N SER A 224 -14.95 24.63 -16.53
CA SER A 224 -15.90 23.54 -16.29
C SER A 224 -15.60 22.27 -17.12
N THR A 225 -14.80 22.41 -18.18
CA THR A 225 -14.30 21.32 -19.04
C THR A 225 -13.09 20.58 -18.47
N CYS A 226 -12.61 21.01 -17.29
CA CYS A 226 -11.45 20.43 -16.62
C CYS A 226 -11.81 19.74 -15.31
N ALA A 227 -11.29 18.53 -15.11
CA ALA A 227 -11.45 17.72 -13.91
C ALA A 227 -10.10 17.50 -13.22
N TRP A 228 -10.08 17.65 -11.90
CA TRP A 228 -8.85 17.59 -11.09
C TRP A 228 -9.08 17.28 -9.60
N LEU A 229 -10.34 17.12 -9.17
CA LEU A 229 -10.68 16.81 -7.79
C LEU A 229 -11.04 15.33 -7.64
N SER A 230 -10.34 14.66 -6.74
CA SER A 230 -10.72 13.34 -6.23
C SER A 230 -11.68 13.50 -5.06
N LEU A 231 -12.65 12.61 -4.87
CA LEU A 231 -13.67 12.76 -3.82
C LEU A 231 -13.70 11.54 -2.91
N TRP A 232 -13.51 11.78 -1.61
CA TRP A 232 -13.53 10.75 -0.57
C TRP A 232 -14.65 10.99 0.44
N THR A 233 -15.13 9.90 1.03
CA THR A 233 -16.16 9.94 2.09
C THR A 233 -15.89 8.89 3.15
N ILE A 234 -16.41 9.14 4.36
CA ILE A 234 -16.57 8.12 5.39
C ILE A 234 -18.04 7.67 5.40
N LEU A 235 -18.26 6.36 5.34
CA LEU A 235 -19.56 5.72 5.51
C LEU A 235 -19.43 4.61 6.55
N GLU A 236 -20.11 4.77 7.69
CA GLU A 236 -19.92 3.92 8.88
C GLU A 236 -20.60 2.56 8.75
N ASP A 237 -21.72 2.48 8.03
CA ASP A 237 -22.54 1.29 7.94
C ASP A 237 -23.07 1.02 6.52
N SER A 238 -23.55 -0.21 6.30
CA SER A 238 -24.11 -0.63 5.01
C SER A 238 -25.36 0.15 4.57
N GLY A 239 -26.10 0.73 5.51
CA GLY A 239 -27.23 1.63 5.27
C GLY A 239 -26.77 2.98 4.72
N GLN A 240 -25.73 3.58 5.29
CA GLN A 240 -25.10 4.79 4.77
C GLN A 240 -24.54 4.55 3.35
N GLN A 241 -23.92 3.41 3.11
CA GLN A 241 -23.42 3.02 1.78
C GLN A 241 -24.53 2.89 0.73
N ARG A 242 -25.68 2.31 1.08
CA ARG A 242 -26.84 2.25 0.18
C ARG A 242 -27.43 3.65 -0.03
N GLY A 243 -27.65 4.40 1.04
CA GLY A 243 -28.21 5.75 0.97
C GLY A 243 -27.34 6.74 0.19
N PHE A 244 -26.02 6.62 0.25
CA PHE A 244 -25.11 7.43 -0.56
C PHE A 244 -25.14 7.04 -2.03
N ARG A 245 -25.21 5.74 -2.35
CA ARG A 245 -25.41 5.26 -3.74
C ARG A 245 -26.72 5.77 -4.34
N ASP A 246 -27.81 5.71 -3.57
CA ASP A 246 -29.11 6.22 -4.01
C ASP A 246 -29.12 7.76 -4.17
N PHE A 247 -28.36 8.47 -3.33
CA PHE A 247 -28.13 9.90 -3.49
C PHE A 247 -27.36 10.20 -4.78
N LEU A 248 -26.25 9.50 -5.03
CA LEU A 248 -25.42 9.70 -6.22
C LEU A 248 -26.20 9.42 -7.51
N ALA A 249 -26.94 8.31 -7.57
CA ALA A 249 -27.78 7.98 -8.72
C ALA A 249 -28.84 9.06 -9.01
N ARG A 250 -29.52 9.56 -7.96
CA ARG A 250 -30.48 10.65 -8.10
C ARG A 250 -29.82 11.95 -8.55
N PHE A 251 -28.67 12.29 -7.98
CA PHE A 251 -27.89 13.47 -8.36
C PHE A 251 -27.54 13.43 -9.85
N VAL A 252 -27.00 12.30 -10.34
CA VAL A 252 -26.68 12.11 -11.76
C VAL A 252 -27.91 12.29 -12.64
N SER A 253 -29.04 11.65 -12.30
CA SER A 253 -30.28 11.78 -13.07
C SER A 253 -30.80 13.21 -13.13
N GLN A 254 -30.70 13.94 -12.01
CA GLN A 254 -31.14 15.33 -11.90
C GLN A 254 -30.25 16.25 -12.74
N GLN A 255 -28.93 16.10 -12.64
CA GLN A 255 -27.99 16.90 -13.42
C GLN A 255 -28.14 16.66 -14.92
N ASN A 256 -28.32 15.41 -15.34
CA ASN A 256 -28.53 15.08 -16.75
C ASN A 256 -29.85 15.67 -17.29
N SER A 257 -30.89 15.76 -16.46
CA SER A 257 -32.13 16.46 -16.84
C SER A 257 -31.96 17.97 -17.01
N LEU A 258 -30.95 18.56 -16.36
CA LEU A 258 -30.56 19.98 -16.46
C LEU A 258 -29.54 20.23 -17.59
N GLY A 259 -29.23 19.22 -18.40
CA GLY A 259 -28.32 19.32 -19.54
C GLY A 259 -26.86 18.97 -19.25
N ALA A 260 -26.54 18.44 -18.07
CA ALA A 260 -25.24 17.82 -17.83
C ALA A 260 -25.11 16.50 -18.60
N SER A 261 -23.87 16.09 -18.89
CA SER A 261 -23.56 14.81 -19.55
C SER A 261 -22.74 13.92 -18.62
N LEU A 262 -23.26 13.65 -17.42
CA LEU A 262 -22.63 12.74 -16.46
C LEU A 262 -22.96 11.29 -16.84
N ASP A 263 -21.95 10.42 -16.86
CA ASP A 263 -22.14 9.01 -17.21
C ASP A 263 -22.60 8.20 -15.98
N PRO A 264 -23.84 7.67 -15.94
CA PRO A 264 -24.32 6.85 -14.84
C PRO A 264 -23.53 5.55 -14.64
N ALA A 265 -22.88 5.02 -15.68
CA ALA A 265 -22.11 3.78 -15.59
C ALA A 265 -20.81 3.96 -14.77
N THR A 266 -20.29 5.18 -14.70
CA THR A 266 -19.10 5.53 -13.90
C THR A 266 -19.42 5.89 -12.46
N ALA A 267 -20.69 6.10 -12.12
CA ALA A 267 -21.11 6.51 -10.78
C ALA A 267 -20.96 5.34 -9.78
N ALA A 268 -19.82 5.29 -9.09
CA ALA A 268 -19.49 4.22 -8.16
C ALA A 268 -19.03 4.72 -6.79
N VAL A 269 -19.25 3.88 -5.78
CA VAL A 269 -18.81 4.09 -4.41
C VAL A 269 -17.89 2.93 -4.08
N THR A 270 -16.59 3.16 -4.23
CA THR A 270 -15.57 2.10 -4.21
C THR A 270 -14.87 2.08 -2.84
N PRO A 271 -14.91 0.95 -2.09
CA PRO A 271 -14.16 0.84 -0.84
C PRO A 271 -12.65 1.02 -1.09
N LEU A 272 -11.94 1.66 -0.15
CA LEU A 272 -10.50 1.94 -0.24
C LEU A 272 -9.66 0.74 -0.70
N VAL A 273 -9.86 -0.44 -0.11
CA VAL A 273 -9.08 -1.64 -0.46
C VAL A 273 -9.35 -2.11 -1.90
N LYS A 274 -10.60 -2.00 -2.36
CA LYS A 274 -10.96 -2.33 -3.75
C LYS A 274 -10.36 -1.30 -4.72
N TRP A 275 -10.40 -0.03 -4.34
CA TRP A 275 -9.83 1.07 -5.12
C TRP A 275 -8.30 0.95 -5.24
N LEU A 276 -7.61 0.62 -4.14
CA LEU A 276 -6.17 0.37 -4.14
C LEU A 276 -5.77 -0.79 -5.05
N ALA A 277 -6.60 -1.83 -5.11
CA ALA A 277 -6.38 -2.98 -5.96
C ALA A 277 -6.50 -2.64 -7.46
N SER A 278 -7.39 -1.71 -7.84
CA SER A 278 -7.52 -1.27 -9.24
C SER A 278 -6.49 -0.21 -9.66
N HIS A 279 -5.97 0.58 -8.72
CA HIS A 279 -5.05 1.70 -9.01
C HIS A 279 -3.58 1.38 -8.70
N SER A 280 -3.22 0.09 -8.70
CA SER A 280 -1.84 -0.41 -8.71
C SER A 280 -0.96 0.15 -7.57
N ALA A 281 -1.46 0.15 -6.34
CA ALA A 281 -0.57 0.41 -5.19
C ALA A 281 0.52 -0.67 -5.03
N VAL A 282 0.25 -1.89 -5.53
CA VAL A 282 1.25 -2.94 -5.70
C VAL A 282 1.60 -3.00 -7.19
N PRO A 283 2.86 -2.77 -7.61
CA PRO A 283 3.26 -2.95 -9.00
C PRO A 283 2.94 -4.38 -9.47
N ASP A 284 2.41 -4.55 -10.69
CA ASP A 284 2.13 -5.87 -11.26
C ASP A 284 3.38 -6.78 -11.24
N GLU A 285 4.55 -6.15 -11.34
CA GLU A 285 5.88 -6.75 -11.19
C GLU A 285 6.05 -7.46 -9.84
N ALA A 286 5.59 -6.88 -8.72
CA ALA A 286 5.71 -7.47 -7.39
C ALA A 286 4.78 -8.69 -7.22
N SER A 287 3.61 -8.69 -7.87
CA SER A 287 2.73 -9.86 -7.90
C SER A 287 3.34 -11.02 -8.71
N THR A 288 3.98 -10.70 -9.84
CA THR A 288 4.63 -11.68 -10.71
C THR A 288 5.90 -12.27 -10.06
N GLN A 289 6.67 -11.43 -9.35
CA GLN A 289 7.85 -11.86 -8.59
C GLN A 289 7.51 -12.87 -7.49
N ARG A 290 6.34 -12.76 -6.84
CA ARG A 290 5.91 -13.77 -5.84
C ARG A 290 5.84 -15.16 -6.44
N TRP A 291 5.23 -15.29 -7.61
CA TRP A 291 5.12 -16.58 -8.30
C TRP A 291 6.50 -17.12 -8.67
N LEU A 292 7.40 -16.26 -9.16
CA LEU A 292 8.76 -16.66 -9.48
C LEU A 292 9.51 -17.17 -8.24
N ALA A 293 9.42 -16.46 -7.11
CA ALA A 293 10.06 -16.87 -5.85
C ALA A 293 9.53 -18.24 -5.36
N LEU A 294 8.22 -18.46 -5.45
CA LEU A 294 7.60 -19.75 -5.11
C LEU A 294 8.08 -20.89 -6.02
N VAL A 295 8.29 -20.64 -7.31
CA VAL A 295 8.86 -21.63 -8.24
C VAL A 295 10.29 -21.99 -7.82
N PHE A 296 11.12 -21.02 -7.43
CA PHE A 296 12.46 -21.31 -6.90
C PHE A 296 12.42 -22.13 -5.61
N LEU A 297 11.44 -21.87 -4.72
CA LEU A 297 11.24 -22.71 -3.54
C LEU A 297 10.89 -24.16 -3.91
N ILE A 298 10.04 -24.36 -4.92
CA ILE A 298 9.70 -25.71 -5.43
C ILE A 298 10.93 -26.43 -5.95
N VAL A 299 11.82 -25.75 -6.70
CA VAL A 299 13.08 -26.33 -7.16
C VAL A 299 13.94 -26.79 -5.96
N GLY A 300 14.01 -25.97 -4.90
CA GLY A 300 14.69 -26.33 -3.65
C GLY A 300 14.08 -27.55 -2.95
N ILE A 301 12.75 -27.67 -2.96
CA ILE A 301 12.02 -28.84 -2.43
C ILE A 301 12.37 -30.10 -3.22
N VAL A 302 12.31 -30.06 -4.56
CA VAL A 302 12.61 -31.22 -5.43
C VAL A 302 14.04 -31.71 -5.22
N ASN A 303 15.01 -30.80 -5.14
CA ASN A 303 16.39 -31.16 -4.84
C ASN A 303 16.53 -31.79 -3.45
N SER A 304 15.82 -31.24 -2.46
CA SER A 304 15.81 -31.77 -1.09
C SER A 304 15.18 -33.16 -1.00
N ILE A 305 14.15 -33.47 -1.81
CA ILE A 305 13.57 -34.82 -1.91
C ILE A 305 14.64 -35.83 -2.33
N ALA A 306 15.42 -35.53 -3.37
CA ALA A 306 16.47 -36.42 -3.86
C ALA A 306 17.56 -36.67 -2.80
N LEU A 307 17.98 -35.62 -2.09
CA LEU A 307 18.98 -35.70 -1.02
C LEU A 307 18.46 -36.45 0.22
N LEU A 308 17.21 -36.21 0.64
CA LEU A 308 16.56 -36.95 1.73
C LEU A 308 16.40 -38.42 1.40
N LEU A 309 15.97 -38.73 0.17
CA LEU A 309 15.84 -40.11 -0.27
C LEU A 309 17.18 -40.84 -0.21
N ALA A 310 18.26 -40.24 -0.73
CA ALA A 310 19.60 -40.81 -0.64
C ALA A 310 20.07 -40.97 0.82
N LYS A 311 19.81 -39.97 1.68
CA LYS A 311 20.19 -39.99 3.10
C LYS A 311 19.48 -41.10 3.87
N PHE A 312 18.17 -41.24 3.70
CA PHE A 312 17.36 -42.24 4.40
C PHE A 312 17.64 -43.66 3.90
N MET A 313 17.89 -43.84 2.60
CA MET A 313 18.29 -45.14 2.06
C MET A 313 19.64 -45.61 2.60
N ARG A 314 20.63 -44.71 2.75
CA ARG A 314 21.93 -45.03 3.38
C ARG A 314 21.80 -45.39 4.87
N ARG A 315 20.82 -44.82 5.58
CA ARG A 315 20.52 -45.10 6.99
C ARG A 315 19.44 -46.19 7.18
N SER A 316 19.13 -46.95 6.14
CA SER A 316 18.07 -47.98 6.19
C SER A 316 18.42 -49.14 7.13
N GLY A 317 19.70 -49.46 7.33
CA GLY A 317 20.16 -50.50 8.27
C GLY A 317 19.77 -50.20 9.73
N GLU A 318 20.06 -48.99 10.21
CA GLU A 318 19.67 -48.53 11.55
C GLU A 318 18.14 -48.52 11.73
N THR A 319 17.43 -48.11 10.69
CA THR A 319 15.97 -48.05 10.68
C THR A 319 15.35 -49.45 10.75
N SER A 320 15.91 -50.41 10.02
CA SER A 320 15.51 -51.82 10.06
C SER A 320 15.78 -52.45 11.43
N LEU A 321 16.91 -52.13 12.06
CA LEU A 321 17.24 -52.60 13.41
C LEU A 321 16.22 -52.11 14.45
N ARG A 322 15.88 -50.82 14.43
CA ARG A 322 14.86 -50.25 15.35
C ARG A 322 13.48 -50.88 15.16
N ARG A 323 13.10 -51.18 13.91
CA ARG A 323 11.84 -51.87 13.61
C ARG A 323 11.88 -53.34 14.04
N ALA A 324 13.03 -54.01 13.99
CA ALA A 324 13.21 -55.36 14.51
C ALA A 324 13.09 -55.40 16.05
N LEU A 325 13.49 -54.33 16.74
CA LEU A 325 13.34 -54.15 18.18
C LEU A 325 11.91 -53.72 18.62
N GLY A 326 10.95 -53.63 17.67
CA GLY A 326 9.53 -53.39 17.97
C GLY A 326 9.01 -51.97 17.71
N ALA A 327 9.81 -51.05 17.17
CA ALA A 327 9.33 -49.71 16.81
C ALA A 327 8.25 -49.78 15.72
N ARG A 328 7.14 -49.03 15.89
CA ARG A 328 6.07 -48.96 14.91
C ARG A 328 6.51 -48.12 13.71
N ARG A 329 5.90 -48.34 12.54
CA ARG A 329 6.16 -47.52 11.34
C ARG A 329 5.86 -46.03 11.58
N ALA A 330 4.87 -45.74 12.42
CA ALA A 330 4.51 -44.37 12.79
C ALA A 330 5.63 -43.67 13.60
N ASP A 331 6.31 -44.39 14.50
CA ASP A 331 7.38 -43.83 15.34
C ASP A 331 8.59 -43.44 14.47
N VAL A 332 8.96 -44.31 13.53
CA VAL A 332 10.02 -44.05 12.56
C VAL A 332 9.65 -42.88 11.64
N PHE A 333 8.42 -42.85 11.13
CA PHE A 333 7.96 -41.75 10.30
C PHE A 333 8.01 -40.42 11.05
N ALA A 334 7.46 -40.37 12.26
CA ALA A 334 7.48 -39.17 13.10
C ALA A 334 8.91 -38.68 13.38
N GLN A 335 9.84 -39.60 13.67
CA GLN A 335 11.25 -39.25 13.85
C GLN A 335 11.87 -38.60 12.61
N LEU A 336 11.64 -39.16 11.41
CA LEU A 336 12.17 -38.63 10.15
C LEU A 336 11.55 -37.27 9.80
N MET A 337 10.27 -37.08 10.13
CA MET A 337 9.58 -35.79 9.97
C MET A 337 10.15 -34.74 10.94
N ILE A 338 10.42 -35.09 12.19
CA ILE A 338 11.07 -34.19 13.16
C ILE A 338 12.49 -33.85 12.73
N GLU A 339 13.28 -34.83 12.27
CA GLU A 339 14.64 -34.57 11.76
C GLU A 339 14.61 -33.58 10.59
N SER A 340 13.64 -33.75 9.68
CA SER A 340 13.44 -32.85 8.55
C SER A 340 12.94 -31.46 9.00
N ALA A 341 12.06 -31.38 9.99
CA ALA A 341 11.59 -30.12 10.55
C ALA A 341 12.73 -29.32 11.22
N VAL A 342 13.67 -29.98 11.91
CA VAL A 342 14.87 -29.34 12.48
C VAL A 342 15.78 -28.79 11.38
N VAL A 343 15.95 -29.55 10.29
CA VAL A 343 16.66 -29.05 9.08
C VAL A 343 15.93 -27.83 8.50
N GLY A 344 14.60 -27.86 8.43
CA GLY A 344 13.78 -26.74 8.01
C GLY A 344 13.93 -25.51 8.92
N LEU A 345 14.00 -25.69 10.23
CA LEU A 345 14.21 -24.60 11.18
C LEU A 345 15.59 -23.95 10.98
N ALA A 346 16.65 -24.76 10.82
CA ALA A 346 17.98 -24.24 10.52
C ALA A 346 18.00 -23.49 9.17
N ALA A 347 17.32 -24.02 8.15
CA ALA A 347 17.14 -23.33 6.88
C ALA A 347 16.34 -22.01 7.03
N GLY A 348 15.36 -21.96 7.91
CA GLY A 348 14.58 -20.75 8.20
C GLY A 348 15.41 -19.63 8.83
N LEU A 349 16.31 -19.97 9.75
CA LEU A 349 17.23 -19.00 10.37
C LEU A 349 18.22 -18.43 9.34
N VAL A 350 18.81 -19.29 8.50
CA VAL A 350 19.70 -18.85 7.41
C VAL A 350 18.89 -18.08 6.35
N GLY A 351 17.67 -18.53 6.04
CA GLY A 351 16.76 -17.88 5.12
C GLY A 351 16.33 -16.49 5.58
N ALA A 352 16.17 -16.27 6.88
CA ALA A 352 15.90 -14.95 7.44
C ALA A 352 17.06 -13.98 7.20
N PHE A 353 18.31 -14.44 7.31
CA PHE A 353 19.47 -13.63 6.95
C PHE A 353 19.52 -13.31 5.45
N ILE A 354 19.17 -14.27 4.59
CA ILE A 354 19.08 -14.04 3.13
C ILE A 354 17.96 -13.04 2.81
N ALA A 355 16.80 -13.19 3.46
CA ALA A 355 15.69 -12.25 3.31
C ALA A 355 16.12 -10.84 3.73
N TRP A 356 16.83 -10.71 4.85
CA TRP A 356 17.42 -9.45 5.29
C TRP A 356 18.34 -8.82 4.26
N ALA A 357 19.33 -9.56 3.79
CA ALA A 357 20.28 -9.08 2.79
C ALA A 357 19.56 -8.68 1.50
N SER A 358 18.54 -9.44 1.10
CA SER A 358 17.73 -9.14 -0.09
C SER A 358 16.92 -7.86 0.08
N LEU A 359 16.25 -7.69 1.22
CA LEU A 359 15.50 -6.48 1.54
C LEU A 359 16.40 -5.25 1.66
N MET A 360 17.59 -5.38 2.26
CA MET A 360 18.58 -4.30 2.28
C MET A 360 19.10 -3.94 0.90
N ALA A 361 19.34 -4.92 0.04
CA ALA A 361 19.75 -4.66 -1.34
C ALA A 361 18.67 -3.90 -2.12
N ILE A 362 17.39 -4.23 -1.90
CA ILE A 362 16.25 -3.50 -2.48
C ILE A 362 16.16 -2.08 -1.90
N ALA A 363 16.34 -1.93 -0.59
CA ALA A 363 16.32 -0.63 0.09
C ALA A 363 17.52 0.27 -0.29
N ALA A 364 18.64 -0.31 -0.71
CA ALA A 364 19.81 0.44 -1.18
C ALA A 364 19.65 0.96 -2.63
N GLN A 365 18.71 0.39 -3.40
CA GLN A 365 18.36 0.95 -4.70
C GLN A 365 17.54 2.22 -4.51
N PRO A 366 17.63 3.22 -5.42
CA PRO A 366 16.71 4.35 -5.48
C PRO A 366 15.33 3.89 -5.99
N SER A 367 14.77 2.88 -5.31
CA SER A 367 13.43 2.38 -5.53
C SER A 367 12.45 3.21 -4.70
N ARG A 368 11.26 3.45 -5.25
CA ARG A 368 10.25 4.36 -4.66
C ARG A 368 9.77 3.95 -3.26
N TYR A 369 10.08 2.72 -2.82
CA TYR A 369 9.53 2.07 -1.62
C TYR A 369 10.59 1.68 -0.59
N ALA A 370 11.85 2.05 -0.84
CA ALA A 370 13.01 1.61 -0.06
C ALA A 370 12.89 1.89 1.46
N HIS A 371 12.30 3.02 1.86
CA HIS A 371 12.16 3.41 3.27
C HIS A 371 11.08 2.63 4.04
N LEU A 372 10.18 1.94 3.34
CA LEU A 372 9.15 1.10 3.98
C LEU A 372 9.65 -0.29 4.32
N ILE A 373 10.79 -0.70 3.74
CA ILE A 373 11.25 -2.08 3.80
C ILE A 373 12.08 -2.27 5.08
N GLY A 374 11.44 -2.82 6.11
CA GLY A 374 12.07 -3.25 7.35
C GLY A 374 11.83 -4.74 7.62
N ILE A 375 12.73 -5.40 8.35
CA ILE A 375 12.43 -6.73 8.89
C ILE A 375 11.46 -6.57 10.05
N GLY A 376 10.23 -6.99 9.79
CA GLY A 376 9.26 -7.24 10.84
C GLY A 376 9.35 -8.66 11.39
N VAL A 377 8.70 -8.87 12.54
CA VAL A 377 8.42 -10.21 13.08
C VAL A 377 7.65 -11.07 12.07
N THR A 378 6.86 -10.44 11.19
CA THR A 378 6.12 -11.08 10.10
C THR A 378 7.04 -11.74 9.07
N THR A 379 8.13 -11.09 8.65
CA THR A 379 9.10 -11.66 7.71
C THR A 379 9.77 -12.90 8.28
N LEU A 380 10.16 -12.85 9.55
CA LEU A 380 10.73 -14.01 10.25
C LEU A 380 9.73 -15.16 10.32
N GLY A 381 8.45 -14.85 10.60
CA GLY A 381 7.35 -15.80 10.54
C GLY A 381 7.24 -16.48 9.17
N TRP A 382 7.26 -15.70 8.08
CA TRP A 382 7.24 -16.24 6.72
C TRP A 382 8.46 -17.13 6.42
N CYS A 383 9.67 -16.75 6.84
CA CYS A 383 10.87 -17.58 6.67
C CYS A 383 10.72 -18.95 7.35
N ILE A 384 10.27 -18.96 8.60
CA ILE A 384 10.09 -20.20 9.37
C ILE A 384 9.01 -21.07 8.73
N VAL A 385 7.86 -20.49 8.37
CA VAL A 385 6.74 -21.21 7.74
C VAL A 385 7.17 -21.82 6.41
N PHE A 386 7.80 -21.06 5.51
CA PHE A 386 8.24 -21.57 4.23
C PHE A 386 9.35 -22.62 4.37
N SER A 387 10.33 -22.43 5.25
CA SER A 387 11.42 -23.40 5.40
C SER A 387 10.98 -24.71 6.06
N ILE A 388 10.20 -24.65 7.14
CA ILE A 388 9.68 -25.87 7.79
C ILE A 388 8.69 -26.57 6.87
N GLY A 389 7.75 -25.82 6.26
CA GLY A 389 6.79 -26.36 5.30
C GLY A 389 7.49 -27.07 4.14
N ALA A 390 8.49 -26.43 3.53
CA ALA A 390 9.26 -27.01 2.44
C ALA A 390 10.04 -28.26 2.87
N ALA A 391 10.68 -28.26 4.04
CA ALA A 391 11.44 -29.41 4.53
C ALA A 391 10.53 -30.62 4.85
N VAL A 392 9.37 -30.37 5.46
CA VAL A 392 8.34 -31.37 5.74
C VAL A 392 7.79 -31.95 4.44
N LEU A 393 7.41 -31.09 3.48
CA LEU A 393 6.93 -31.53 2.16
C LEU A 393 7.96 -32.37 1.42
N ALA A 394 9.24 -31.95 1.44
CA ALA A 394 10.33 -32.71 0.84
C ALA A 394 10.54 -34.08 1.50
N ALA A 395 10.25 -34.22 2.79
CA ALA A 395 10.45 -35.44 3.56
C ALA A 395 9.33 -36.47 3.42
N LEU A 396 8.12 -36.06 3.03
CA LEU A 396 6.94 -36.94 2.96
C LEU A 396 7.20 -38.20 2.12
N LEU A 397 7.65 -38.03 0.86
CA LEU A 397 7.88 -39.14 -0.05
C LEU A 397 9.05 -40.05 0.41
N PRO A 398 10.25 -39.50 0.73
CA PRO A 398 11.35 -40.30 1.27
C PRO A 398 11.03 -41.04 2.57
N ALA A 399 10.40 -40.38 3.54
CA ALA A 399 10.06 -40.98 4.83
C ALA A 399 9.04 -42.11 4.67
N TRP A 400 8.03 -41.91 3.82
CA TRP A 400 7.05 -42.94 3.49
C TRP A 400 7.69 -44.16 2.82
N ARG A 401 8.60 -43.94 1.86
CA ARG A 401 9.35 -45.03 1.23
C ARG A 401 10.24 -45.78 2.23
N ALA A 402 10.99 -45.06 3.08
CA ALA A 402 11.85 -45.66 4.09
C ALA A 402 11.07 -46.57 5.06
N CYS A 403 9.85 -46.16 5.45
CA CYS A 403 8.99 -46.95 6.35
C CYS A 403 8.40 -48.22 5.71
N ARG A 404 8.42 -48.34 4.37
CA ARG A 404 7.86 -49.51 3.66
C ARG A 404 8.88 -50.60 3.35
N ILE A 405 10.18 -50.33 3.48
CA ILE A 405 11.24 -51.33 3.26
C ILE A 405 11.10 -52.45 4.30
N SER A 406 11.20 -53.71 3.87
CA SER A 406 11.08 -54.86 4.76
C SER A 406 12.39 -55.08 5.55
N PRO A 407 12.33 -55.31 6.88
CA PRO A 407 13.53 -55.52 7.70
C PRO A 407 14.38 -56.72 7.25
N ALA A 408 13.73 -57.76 6.71
CA ALA A 408 14.34 -59.05 6.39
C ALA A 408 15.36 -59.00 5.23
N GLY A 409 15.28 -58.02 4.33
CA GLY A 409 16.21 -57.92 3.19
C GLY A 409 17.55 -57.29 3.53
N ASN A 410 17.59 -56.35 4.48
CA ASN A 410 18.79 -55.55 4.78
C ASN A 410 19.67 -56.13 5.91
N LEU A 411 19.17 -57.10 6.68
CA LEU A 411 19.94 -57.79 7.72
C LEU A 411 20.91 -58.84 7.17
N LYS A 412 20.83 -59.20 5.88
CA LYS A 412 21.78 -60.12 5.22
C LYS A 412 23.08 -59.45 4.74
N LEU A 413 23.16 -58.12 4.82
CA LEU A 413 24.28 -57.31 4.30
C LEU A 413 25.12 -56.63 5.41
N LEU A 414 24.74 -56.83 6.67
CA LEU A 414 25.56 -56.58 7.86
C LEU A 414 26.13 -57.91 8.32
#